data_AF-A0A9J6GKH7-F1
#
_entry.id   AF-A0A9J6GKH7-F1
#
_cell.length_a   1.000
_cell.length_b   1.000
_cell.length_c   1.000
_cell.angle_alpha   90.00
_cell.angle_beta   90.00
_cell.angle_gamma   90.00
#
_symmetry.space_group_name_H-M   'P 1'
#
loop_
_entity.id
_entity.type
_entity.pdbx_description
1 polymer ?
#
loop_
_entity_poly.entity_id
_entity_poly.type
_entity_poly.pdbx_seq_one_letter_code
_entity_poly.pdbx_strand_id
1 'polypeptide(L)'
;MWTQPRPGSRVALTDWHCFRLSDLPTIDPSNPHDWLCALMRNHDRHTKYVAPTDDTPLIDPHLVHLWDAGHSLIRRWRQNKANRHLRHRINIFTQEAQSYADQLPRSNWWN
;
A
#
# COMPACT_ATOMS: atom_id res chain seq x y z
N MET A 1 -2.79 28.93 -0.85
CA MET A 1 -1.61 28.54 -1.66
C MET A 1 -1.74 27.03 -1.89
N TRP A 2 -2.34 26.62 -3.01
CA TRP A 2 -2.67 25.22 -3.28
C TRP A 2 -1.40 24.44 -3.59
N THR A 3 -1.04 23.44 -2.79
CA THR A 3 -0.14 22.38 -3.27
C THR A 3 -0.96 21.51 -4.21
N GLN A 4 -0.90 21.80 -5.51
CA GLN A 4 -1.45 20.88 -6.49
C GLN A 4 -0.81 19.50 -6.31
N PRO A 5 -1.60 18.40 -6.31
CA PRO A 5 -1.02 17.07 -6.38
C PRO A 5 -0.17 16.98 -7.65
N ARG A 6 1.07 16.55 -7.52
CA ARG A 6 2.00 16.44 -8.66
C ARG A 6 1.37 15.49 -9.69
N PRO A 7 1.32 15.86 -10.99
CA PRO A 7 0.87 14.95 -12.03
C PRO A 7 1.69 13.66 -11.96
N GLY A 8 1.03 12.52 -11.73
CA GLY A 8 1.69 11.23 -11.63
C GLY A 8 2.30 10.89 -10.26
N SER A 9 1.81 11.44 -9.15
CA SER A 9 2.21 10.95 -7.81
C SER A 9 1.80 9.49 -7.64
N ARG A 10 2.71 8.57 -7.95
CA ARG A 10 2.52 7.14 -7.74
C ARG A 10 2.35 6.89 -6.25
N VAL A 11 1.36 6.09 -5.89
CA VAL A 11 1.20 5.63 -4.50
C VAL A 11 2.12 4.43 -4.29
N ALA A 12 2.95 4.50 -3.26
CA ALA A 12 3.84 3.42 -2.86
C ALA A 12 3.10 2.45 -1.92
N LEU A 13 3.09 1.18 -2.30
CA LEU A 13 2.60 0.04 -1.52
C LEU A 13 3.78 -0.83 -1.12
N THR A 14 4.35 -0.56 0.05
CA THR A 14 5.45 -1.34 0.60
C THR A 14 4.92 -2.52 1.41
N ASP A 15 5.30 -3.74 1.04
CA ASP A 15 5.07 -4.92 1.87
C ASP A 15 6.09 -4.93 3.02
N TRP A 16 5.74 -4.24 4.10
CA TRP A 16 6.57 -4.13 5.29
C TRP A 16 6.84 -5.47 5.98
N HIS A 17 5.95 -6.46 5.83
CA HIS A 17 6.16 -7.77 6.44
C HIS A 17 7.28 -8.51 5.71
N CYS A 18 7.21 -8.59 4.38
CA CYS A 18 8.27 -9.18 3.58
C CYS A 18 9.58 -8.39 3.68
N PHE A 19 9.51 -7.05 3.69
CA PHE A 19 10.69 -6.21 3.87
C PHE A 19 11.41 -6.49 5.18
N ARG A 20 10.68 -6.64 6.30
CA ARG A 20 11.30 -6.96 7.61
C ARG A 20 11.82 -8.39 7.71
N LEU A 21 11.26 -9.32 6.94
CA LEU A 21 11.73 -10.71 6.89
C LEU A 21 12.88 -10.92 5.89
N SER A 22 13.12 -9.95 5.01
CA SER A 22 14.23 -10.01 4.07
C SER A 22 15.56 -9.83 4.80
N ASP A 23 16.62 -10.43 4.27
CA ASP A 23 17.97 -10.23 4.78
C ASP A 23 18.40 -8.77 4.55
N LEU A 24 18.34 -7.98 5.62
CA LEU A 24 18.77 -6.59 5.59
C LEU A 24 20.30 -6.53 5.53
N PRO A 25 20.88 -5.59 4.77
CA PRO A 25 22.32 -5.42 4.73
C PRO A 25 22.83 -5.03 6.12
N THR A 26 23.86 -5.73 6.59
CA THR A 26 24.58 -5.36 7.81
C THR A 26 25.22 -3.99 7.62
N ILE A 27 25.11 -3.12 8.64
CA ILE A 27 25.80 -1.82 8.63
C ILE A 27 27.30 -2.04 8.55
N ASP A 28 27.94 -1.49 7.52
CA ASP A 28 29.38 -1.25 7.49
C ASP A 28 29.65 0.20 7.92
N PRO A 29 30.24 0.43 9.11
CA PRO A 29 30.57 1.77 9.60
C PRO A 29 31.52 2.54 8.67
N SER A 30 32.29 1.84 7.83
CA SER A 30 33.29 2.41 6.93
C SER A 30 32.66 2.99 5.66
N ASN A 31 31.47 2.51 5.28
CA ASN A 31 30.78 2.94 4.07
C ASN A 31 29.24 2.97 4.28
N PRO A 32 28.74 3.96 5.03
CA PRO A 32 27.31 4.08 5.32
C PRO A 32 26.47 4.37 4.06
N HIS A 33 27.07 4.96 3.01
CA HIS A 33 26.39 5.26 1.76
C HIS A 33 25.98 3.99 1.02
N ASP A 34 26.89 3.01 0.91
CA ASP A 34 26.60 1.76 0.20
C ASP A 34 25.61 0.89 0.96
N TRP A 35 25.69 0.91 2.29
CA TRP A 35 24.66 0.31 3.14
C TRP A 35 23.29 0.95 2.89
N LEU A 36 23.19 2.27 2.88
CA LEU A 36 21.93 2.98 2.61
C LEU A 36 21.39 2.66 1.21
N CYS A 37 22.27 2.63 0.20
CA CYS A 37 21.89 2.24 -1.15
C CYS A 37 21.34 0.81 -1.22
N ALA A 38 21.96 -0.13 -0.51
CA ALA A 38 21.47 -1.50 -0.44
C ALA A 38 20.11 -1.58 0.27
N LEU A 39 19.93 -0.81 1.35
CA LEU A 39 18.66 -0.72 2.08
C LEU A 39 17.54 -0.15 1.20
N MET A 40 17.82 0.93 0.46
CA MET A 40 16.87 1.55 -0.47
C MET A 40 16.48 0.60 -1.61
N ARG A 41 17.44 -0.11 -2.21
CA ARG A 41 17.14 -1.13 -3.24
C ARG A 41 16.25 -2.24 -2.69
N ASN A 42 16.50 -2.67 -1.45
CA ASN A 42 15.68 -3.69 -0.81
C ASN A 42 14.26 -3.18 -0.52
N HIS A 43 14.13 -1.94 -0.04
CA HIS A 43 12.85 -1.28 0.11
C HIS A 43 12.07 -1.22 -1.21
N ASP A 44 12.73 -0.81 -2.30
CA ASP A 44 12.11 -0.71 -3.61
C ASP A 44 11.68 -2.08 -4.15
N ARG A 45 12.43 -3.15 -3.87
CA ARG A 45 12.05 -4.52 -4.23
C ARG A 45 10.74 -4.97 -3.57
N HIS A 46 10.46 -4.46 -2.38
CA HIS A 46 9.24 -4.75 -1.63
C HIS A 46 8.15 -3.68 -1.80
N THR A 47 8.41 -2.67 -2.63
CA THR A 47 7.47 -1.56 -2.87
C THR A 47 6.88 -1.68 -4.27
N LYS A 48 5.55 -1.74 -4.34
CA LYS A 48 4.81 -1.63 -5.60
C LYS A 48 4.34 -0.20 -5.78
N TYR A 49 4.45 0.32 -6.98
CA TYR A 49 3.96 1.66 -7.31
C TYR A 49 2.66 1.54 -8.11
N VAL A 50 1.59 2.15 -7.61
CA VAL A 50 0.31 2.24 -8.31
C VAL A 50 0.27 3.59 -9.02
N ALA A 51 0.17 3.56 -10.35
CA ALA A 51 0.05 4.76 -11.16
C ALA A 51 -1.43 5.17 -11.28
N PRO A 52 -1.74 6.48 -11.21
CA PRO A 52 -3.07 6.98 -11.55
C PRO A 52 -3.39 6.71 -13.02
N THR A 53 -4.66 6.46 -13.31
CA THR A 53 -5.21 6.39 -14.67
C THR A 53 -5.99 7.67 -14.97
N ASP A 54 -6.26 7.97 -16.25
CA ASP A 54 -7.02 9.17 -16.63
C ASP A 54 -8.40 9.25 -15.96
N ASP A 55 -9.05 8.10 -15.72
CA ASP A 55 -10.34 8.01 -15.01
C ASP A 55 -10.23 8.25 -13.49
N THR A 56 -9.04 8.06 -12.91
CA THR A 56 -8.78 8.21 -11.47
C THR A 56 -7.46 8.95 -11.23
N PRO A 57 -7.44 10.27 -11.48
CA PRO A 57 -6.21 11.07 -11.43
C PRO A 57 -5.66 11.25 -10.01
N LEU A 58 -6.51 11.12 -8.99
CA LEU A 58 -6.15 11.19 -7.59
C LEU A 58 -6.40 9.84 -6.93
N ILE A 59 -5.33 9.24 -6.41
CA ILE A 59 -5.38 7.99 -5.68
C ILE A 59 -5.18 8.28 -4.20
N ASP A 60 -6.16 7.92 -3.38
CA ASP A 60 -6.04 8.00 -1.93
C ASP A 60 -5.14 6.86 -1.38
N PRO A 61 -4.05 7.17 -0.64
CA PRO A 61 -3.13 6.14 -0.14
C PRO A 61 -3.77 5.14 0.82
N HIS A 62 -4.76 5.58 1.61
CA HIS A 62 -5.41 4.73 2.59
C HIS A 62 -6.33 3.70 1.91
N LEU A 63 -7.13 4.12 0.92
CA LEU A 63 -7.93 3.23 0.09
C LEU A 63 -7.07 2.21 -0.66
N VAL A 64 -5.91 2.62 -1.17
CA VAL A 64 -4.96 1.71 -1.82
C VAL A 64 -4.43 0.65 -0.86
N HIS A 65 -4.14 1.02 0.38
CA HIS A 65 -3.69 0.08 1.40
C HIS A 65 -4.78 -0.95 1.76
N LEU A 66 -6.02 -0.49 1.96
CA LEU A 66 -7.17 -1.36 2.21
C LEU A 66 -7.42 -2.32 1.04
N TRP A 67 -7.29 -1.81 -0.19
CA TRP A 67 -7.42 -2.59 -1.41
C TRP A 67 -6.37 -3.71 -1.51
N ASP A 68 -5.08 -3.41 -1.31
CA ASP A 68 -4.00 -4.41 -1.37
C ASP A 68 -4.17 -5.46 -0.26
N ALA A 69 -4.52 -5.05 0.95
CA ALA A 69 -4.82 -5.95 2.07
C ALA A 69 -5.99 -6.90 1.75
N GLY A 70 -7.08 -6.36 1.20
CA GLY A 70 -8.23 -7.13 0.74
C GLY A 70 -7.86 -8.12 -0.37
N HIS A 71 -7.10 -7.68 -1.38
CA HIS A 71 -6.65 -8.51 -2.48
C HIS A 71 -5.75 -9.68 -2.03
N SER A 72 -4.85 -9.44 -1.08
CA SER A 72 -4.02 -10.48 -0.46
C SER A 72 -4.86 -11.57 0.21
N LEU A 73 -5.92 -11.18 0.92
CA LEU A 73 -6.85 -12.12 1.56
C LEU A 73 -7.68 -12.88 0.53
N ILE A 74 -8.18 -12.20 -0.51
CA ILE A 74 -8.92 -12.84 -1.61
C ILE A 74 -8.06 -13.89 -2.30
N ARG A 75 -6.78 -13.59 -2.59
CA ARG A 75 -5.85 -14.54 -3.20
C ARG A 75 -5.70 -15.81 -2.35
N ARG A 76 -5.54 -15.67 -1.03
CA ARG A 76 -5.47 -16.80 -0.09
C ARG A 76 -6.80 -17.56 0.00
N TRP A 77 -7.92 -16.85 0.05
CA TRP A 77 -9.25 -17.46 0.10
C TRP A 77 -9.58 -18.24 -1.18
N ARG A 78 -9.15 -17.77 -2.36
CA ARG A 78 -9.33 -18.51 -3.62
C ARG A 78 -8.64 -19.88 -3.61
N GLN A 79 -7.53 -20.03 -2.87
CA GLN A 79 -6.84 -21.30 -2.68
C GLN A 79 -7.52 -22.21 -1.64
N ASN A 80 -8.25 -21.63 -0.67
CA ASN A 80 -9.02 -22.37 0.32
C ASN A 80 -10.38 -21.70 0.58
N LYS A 81 -11.35 -21.97 -0.31
CA LYS A 81 -12.68 -21.33 -0.26
C LYS A 81 -13.50 -21.68 0.97
N ALA A 82 -13.17 -22.80 1.64
CA ALA A 82 -13.82 -23.24 2.86
C ALA A 82 -13.40 -22.43 4.10
N ASN A 83 -12.31 -21.65 4.02
CA ASN A 83 -11.84 -20.83 5.12
C ASN A 83 -12.78 -19.62 5.36
N ARG A 84 -13.75 -19.81 6.27
CA ARG A 84 -14.75 -18.79 6.64
C ARG A 84 -14.12 -17.57 7.32
N HIS A 85 -13.00 -17.74 8.02
CA HIS A 85 -12.31 -16.63 8.68
C HIS A 85 -11.72 -15.65 7.65
N LEU A 86 -11.12 -16.15 6.57
CA LEU A 86 -10.66 -15.29 5.46
C LEU A 86 -11.83 -14.56 4.81
N ARG A 87 -12.94 -15.25 4.54
CA ARG A 87 -14.15 -14.63 3.98
C ARG A 87 -14.69 -13.50 4.86
N HIS A 88 -14.78 -13.73 6.18
CA HIS A 88 -15.23 -12.72 7.12
C HIS A 88 -14.29 -11.51 7.13
N ARG A 89 -12.97 -11.75 7.15
CA ARG A 89 -11.98 -10.68 7.15
C ARG A 89 -11.98 -9.87 5.85
N ILE A 90 -12.17 -10.51 4.70
CA ILE A 90 -12.38 -9.82 3.41
C ILE A 90 -13.59 -8.87 3.52
N ASN A 91 -14.71 -9.35 4.07
CA ASN A 91 -15.91 -8.53 4.23
C ASN A 91 -15.68 -7.31 5.15
N ILE A 92 -14.90 -7.48 6.23
CA ILE A 92 -14.52 -6.35 7.10
C ILE A 92 -13.74 -5.30 6.30
N PHE A 93 -12.70 -5.70 5.57
CA PHE A 93 -11.90 -4.77 4.76
C PHE A 93 -12.75 -4.07 3.68
N THR A 94 -13.68 -4.79 3.05
CA THR A 94 -14.61 -4.20 2.08
C THR A 94 -15.53 -3.16 2.73
N GLN A 95 -16.08 -3.46 3.92
CA GLN A 95 -16.93 -2.52 4.65
C GLN A 95 -16.15 -1.28 5.11
N GLU A 96 -14.92 -1.46 5.57
CA GLU A 96 -14.02 -0.36 5.97
C GLU A 96 -13.68 0.54 4.78
N ALA A 97 -13.28 -0.04 3.65
CA ALA A 97 -13.00 0.71 2.43
C ALA A 97 -14.22 1.50 1.94
N GLN A 98 -15.41 0.88 1.95
CA GLN A 98 -16.66 1.56 1.58
C GLN A 98 -16.96 2.71 2.55
N SER A 99 -16.90 2.46 3.86
CA SER A 99 -17.19 3.46 4.89
C SER A 99 -16.25 4.65 4.79
N TYR A 100 -14.97 4.41 4.51
CA TYR A 100 -13.99 5.48 4.30
C TYR A 100 -14.25 6.23 2.99
N ALA A 101 -14.51 5.53 1.89
CA ALA A 101 -14.84 6.15 0.60
C ALA A 101 -16.09 7.03 0.69
N ASP A 102 -17.10 6.64 1.49
CA ASP A 102 -18.31 7.45 1.70
C ASP A 102 -18.06 8.70 2.55
N GLN A 103 -17.04 8.67 3.42
CA GLN A 103 -16.62 9.80 4.26
C GLN A 103 -15.66 10.74 3.54
N LEU A 104 -14.89 10.23 2.59
CA LEU A 104 -13.86 10.98 1.86
C LEU A 104 -14.39 12.26 1.18
N PRO A 105 -15.58 12.26 0.53
CA PRO A 105 -16.16 13.50 0.01
C PRO A 105 -16.38 14.54 1.11
N ARG A 106 -16.78 14.16 2.32
CA ARG A 106 -17.13 15.11 3.39
C ARG A 106 -15.90 15.75 4.04
N SER A 107 -14.79 15.02 4.12
CA SER A 107 -13.52 15.53 4.66
C SER A 107 -12.76 16.40 3.66
N ASN A 108 -12.90 16.11 2.36
CA ASN A 108 -12.14 16.78 1.31
C ASN A 108 -12.74 18.12 0.82
N TRP A 109 -13.83 18.59 1.43
CA TRP A 109 -14.47 19.87 1.07
C TRP A 109 -13.94 21.07 1.86
N TRP A 110 -13.19 20.84 2.95
CA TRP A 110 -12.66 21.89 3.82
C TRP A 110 -11.14 22.09 3.73
N ASN A 111 -10.45 21.30 2.90
CA ASN A 111 -9.03 21.44 2.56
C ASN A 111 -8.87 21.99 1.14
#